data_AF-A0A834F8J8-F1
#
_entry.id   AF-A0A834F8J8-F1
#
_cell.length_a   1.000
_cell.length_b   1.000
_cell.length_c   1.000
_cell.angle_alpha   90.00
_cell.angle_beta   90.00
_cell.angle_gamma   90.00
#
_symmetry.space_group_name_H-M   'P 1'
#
loop_
_entity.id
_entity.type
_entity.pdbx_description
1 polymer ?
#
loop_
_entity_poly.entity_id
_entity_poly.type
_entity_poly.pdbx_seq_one_letter_code
_entity_poly.pdbx_strand_id
1 'polypeptide(L)'
;MNGCRSNSQGLLEGKKEGKDARFLGSEKNGMLLTLVYASFLALPACTSPATKGNVIQIQVHNIVNLAQMTITHIRKLRTQLLMAPPIEITTPPIKGLSSVSHYLKHLDNELQSPVTDLLSQIQADVSSLDGKVQSLGSLMNCPSQPRPTAEVTRFLFPDSHYYRTIAKVEHYLENLHLNREKLKVC
;
A
#
# COMPACT_ATOMS: atom_id res chain seq x y z
N MET A 1 -22.78 14.10 17.94
CA MET A 1 -22.12 14.50 19.20
C MET A 1 -22.09 13.29 20.12
N ASN A 2 -20.97 13.08 20.82
CA ASN A 2 -20.65 12.04 21.80
C ASN A 2 -20.32 10.66 21.16
N GLY A 3 -19.20 9.98 21.45
CA GLY A 3 -18.09 10.25 22.36
C GLY A 3 -16.94 9.27 22.10
N CYS A 4 -15.69 9.71 22.27
CA CYS A 4 -14.51 8.85 22.28
C CYS A 4 -14.42 8.12 23.62
N ARG A 5 -14.54 6.78 23.59
CA ARG A 5 -14.22 5.91 24.72
C ARG A 5 -12.76 5.46 24.58
N SER A 6 -11.85 6.11 25.31
CA SER A 6 -10.45 5.66 25.39
C SER A 6 -10.37 4.52 26.40
N ASN A 7 -9.88 3.36 25.94
CA ASN A 7 -9.58 2.21 26.79
C ASN A 7 -8.08 2.28 27.14
N SER A 8 -7.76 2.49 28.41
CA SER A 8 -6.38 2.60 28.89
C SER A 8 -6.19 1.68 30.08
N GLN A 9 -5.67 0.48 29.86
CA GLN A 9 -5.04 -0.35 30.90
C GLN A 9 -3.81 -1.08 30.33
N GLY A 10 -2.64 -0.51 30.60
CA GLY A 10 -1.36 -1.20 30.74
C GLY A 10 -0.68 -0.51 31.92
N LEU A 11 -0.73 -1.08 33.12
CA LEU A 11 0.28 -2.00 33.67
C LEU A 11 1.69 -1.45 33.48
N LEU A 12 2.26 -0.88 34.56
CA LEU A 12 3.59 -1.19 35.06
C LEU A 12 3.74 -0.59 36.46
N GLU A 13 4.01 -1.47 37.42
CA GLU A 13 4.44 -1.15 38.78
C GLU A 13 5.79 -0.42 38.78
N GLY A 14 5.98 0.48 39.75
CA GLY A 14 7.22 1.25 39.93
C GLY A 14 7.33 1.82 41.33
N LYS A 15 7.77 0.96 42.25
CA LYS A 15 8.08 1.11 43.67
C LYS A 15 9.13 2.22 43.96
N LYS A 16 8.87 3.09 44.97
CA LYS A 16 9.64 3.28 46.23
C LYS A 16 9.62 4.71 46.79
N GLU A 17 9.19 4.76 48.05
CA GLU A 17 9.76 5.44 49.23
C GLU A 17 10.16 6.92 49.16
N GLY A 18 9.56 7.68 50.08
CA GLY A 18 9.82 9.10 50.28
C GLY A 18 11.02 9.42 51.15
N LYS A 19 11.24 10.73 51.32
CA LYS A 19 11.85 11.37 52.49
C LYS A 19 11.78 12.90 52.39
N ASP A 20 11.51 13.48 53.56
CA ASP A 20 12.00 14.75 54.11
C ASP A 20 11.45 16.11 53.64
N ALA A 21 10.43 16.53 54.41
CA ALA A 21 10.25 17.79 55.11
C ALA A 21 11.14 19.03 54.83
N ARG A 22 10.41 20.13 54.61
CA ARG A 22 10.56 21.52 55.14
C ARG A 22 11.80 22.34 54.75
N PHE A 23 11.56 23.48 54.09
CA PHE A 23 12.09 24.78 54.52
C PHE A 23 11.16 25.93 54.12
N LEU A 24 10.91 26.83 55.09
CA LEU A 24 10.16 28.08 54.95
C LEU A 24 10.88 29.06 54.01
N GLY A 25 10.11 29.87 53.28
CA GLY A 25 10.62 31.08 52.63
C GLY A 25 9.53 31.87 51.93
N SER A 26 9.11 32.97 52.56
CA SER A 26 8.50 34.18 51.94
C SER A 26 9.14 34.44 50.57
N GLU A 27 8.48 34.88 49.50
CA GLU A 27 7.58 36.01 49.40
C GLU A 27 7.10 36.07 47.94
N LYS A 28 5.79 36.27 47.75
CA LYS A 28 5.11 36.90 46.60
C LYS A 28 5.96 37.07 45.31
N ASN A 29 5.94 36.12 44.39
CA ASN A 29 6.06 36.34 42.93
C ASN A 29 5.89 35.05 42.09
N GLY A 30 5.12 34.08 42.59
CA GLY A 30 4.93 32.77 41.93
C GLY A 30 3.68 32.63 41.07
N MET A 31 2.98 33.73 40.74
CA MET A 31 1.67 33.63 40.07
C MET A 31 1.70 33.90 38.56
N LEU A 32 2.80 34.47 38.03
CA LEU A 32 2.92 34.77 36.60
C LEU A 32 3.62 33.66 35.80
N LEU A 33 4.47 32.84 36.44
CA LEU A 33 5.24 31.80 35.73
C LEU A 33 4.44 30.51 35.46
N THR A 34 3.40 30.24 36.26
CA THR A 34 2.54 29.05 36.12
C THR A 34 1.49 29.18 35.02
N LEU A 35 1.08 30.40 34.66
CA LEU A 35 0.10 30.62 33.59
C LEU A 35 0.68 30.37 32.18
N VAL A 36 1.96 30.66 31.98
CA VAL A 36 2.61 30.52 30.67
C VAL A 36 2.84 29.04 30.32
N TYR A 37 3.07 28.17 31.31
CA TYR A 37 3.31 26.74 31.06
C TYR A 37 2.01 25.96 30.78
N ALA A 38 0.89 26.37 31.37
CA ALA A 38 -0.41 25.71 31.17
C ALA A 38 -1.01 25.95 29.76
N SER A 39 -0.51 26.95 29.03
CA SER A 39 -0.98 27.27 27.68
C SER A 39 -0.34 26.39 26.58
N PHE A 40 0.78 25.72 26.88
CA PHE A 40 1.52 24.91 25.89
C PHE A 40 1.10 23.44 25.83
N LEU A 41 0.25 22.96 26.73
CA LEU A 41 -0.15 21.54 26.80
C LEU A 41 -1.56 21.25 26.29
N ALA A 42 -2.24 22.22 25.67
CA ALA A 42 -3.61 22.04 25.21
C ALA A 42 -3.79 22.42 23.75
N LEU A 43 -3.13 21.69 22.85
CA LEU A 43 -3.77 21.31 21.58
C LEU A 43 -3.55 19.82 21.36
N PRO A 44 -4.53 18.95 21.69
CA PRO A 44 -4.67 17.74 20.90
C PRO A 44 -4.94 18.24 19.48
N ALA A 45 -3.96 18.10 18.59
CA ALA A 45 -4.17 18.31 17.17
C ALA A 45 -5.28 17.32 16.77
N CYS A 46 -6.51 17.83 16.69
CA CYS A 46 -7.62 17.11 16.13
C CYS A 46 -7.24 16.82 14.67
N THR A 47 -6.77 15.60 14.41
CA THR A 47 -6.71 15.09 13.06
C THR A 47 -8.14 15.12 12.55
N SER A 48 -8.43 16.07 11.65
CA SER A 48 -9.71 16.13 10.96
C SER A 48 -10.04 14.74 10.41
N PRO A 49 -11.30 14.29 10.44
CA PRO A 49 -11.68 13.03 9.82
C PRO A 49 -11.12 13.00 8.40
N ALA A 50 -10.45 11.92 8.01
CA ALA A 50 -9.88 11.80 6.68
C ALA A 50 -11.00 12.03 5.66
N THR A 51 -10.91 13.11 4.89
CA THR A 51 -11.85 13.37 3.81
C THR A 51 -11.71 12.24 2.78
N LYS A 52 -12.82 11.89 2.11
CA LYS A 52 -12.84 10.82 1.09
C LYS A 52 -11.71 10.97 0.06
N GLY A 53 -11.38 12.22 -0.31
CA GLY A 53 -10.25 12.53 -1.21
C GLY A 53 -8.88 12.14 -0.65
N ASN A 54 -8.62 12.40 0.64
CA ASN A 54 -7.36 12.02 1.28
C ASN A 54 -7.21 10.49 1.34
N VAL A 55 -8.30 9.76 1.62
CA VAL A 55 -8.30 8.29 1.61
C VAL A 55 -7.98 7.75 0.22
N ILE A 56 -8.58 8.30 -0.85
CA ILE A 56 -8.28 7.91 -2.23
C ILE A 56 -6.80 8.13 -2.56
N GLN A 57 -6.23 9.29 -2.19
CA GLN A 57 -4.81 9.56 -2.44
C GLN A 57 -3.89 8.56 -1.74
N ILE A 58 -4.19 8.21 -0.48
CA ILE A 58 -3.45 7.20 0.27
C ILE A 58 -3.53 5.84 -0.41
N GLN A 59 -4.72 5.42 -0.88
CA GLN A 59 -4.89 4.15 -1.57
C GLN A 59 -4.12 4.11 -2.90
N VAL A 60 -4.17 5.19 -3.69
CA VAL A 60 -3.38 5.33 -4.93
C VAL A 60 -1.89 5.20 -4.63
N HIS A 61 -1.39 5.89 -3.60
CA HIS A 61 0.00 5.80 -3.19
C HIS A 61 0.39 4.37 -2.81
N ASN A 62 -0.45 3.68 -2.05
CA ASN A 62 -0.20 2.30 -1.64
C ASN A 62 -0.16 1.33 -2.84
N ILE A 63 -1.02 1.52 -3.84
CA ILE A 63 -1.02 0.71 -5.08
C ILE A 63 0.29 0.95 -5.84
N VAL A 64 0.68 2.20 -6.03
CA VAL A 64 1.91 2.55 -6.77
C VAL A 64 3.16 2.04 -6.04
N ASN A 65 3.20 2.16 -4.71
CA ASN A 65 4.33 1.66 -3.92
C ASN A 65 4.46 0.13 -4.03
N LEU A 66 3.33 -0.60 -3.95
CA LEU A 66 3.35 -2.05 -4.14
C LEU A 66 3.83 -2.41 -5.56
N ALA A 67 3.38 -1.69 -6.59
CA ALA A 67 3.84 -1.92 -7.96
C ALA A 67 5.36 -1.72 -8.10
N GLN A 68 5.93 -0.70 -7.46
CA GLN A 68 7.37 -0.46 -7.45
C GLN A 68 8.15 -1.56 -6.71
N MET A 69 7.61 -2.05 -5.58
CA MET A 69 8.18 -3.20 -4.88
C MET A 69 8.20 -4.45 -5.77
N THR A 70 7.10 -4.73 -6.47
CA THR A 70 7.00 -5.86 -7.41
C THR A 70 7.99 -5.74 -8.57
N ILE A 71 8.16 -4.54 -9.15
CA ILE A 71 9.20 -4.28 -10.16
C ILE A 71 10.59 -4.61 -9.59
N THR A 72 10.86 -4.22 -8.35
CA THR A 72 12.13 -4.51 -7.68
C THR A 72 12.34 -6.02 -7.49
N HIS A 73 11.29 -6.75 -7.09
CA HIS A 73 11.32 -8.21 -7.00
C HIS A 73 11.61 -8.86 -8.36
N ILE A 74 10.95 -8.39 -9.41
CA ILE A 74 11.17 -8.87 -10.78
C ILE A 74 12.62 -8.64 -11.21
N ARG A 75 13.16 -7.43 -11.02
CA ARG A 75 14.54 -7.11 -11.40
C ARG A 75 15.55 -7.99 -10.66
N LYS A 76 15.33 -8.23 -9.36
CA LYS A 76 16.14 -9.16 -8.58
C LYS A 76 16.09 -10.57 -9.17
N LEU A 77 14.89 -11.05 -9.50
CA LEU A 77 14.70 -12.37 -10.12
C LEU A 77 15.41 -12.47 -11.48
N ARG A 78 15.30 -11.45 -12.34
CA ARG A 78 15.96 -11.41 -13.65
C ARG A 78 17.47 -11.54 -13.52
N THR A 79 18.08 -10.85 -12.55
CA THR A 79 19.52 -10.95 -12.28
C THR A 79 19.91 -12.35 -11.79
N GLN A 80 19.10 -12.96 -10.92
CA GLN A 80 19.34 -14.32 -10.42
C GLN A 80 19.23 -15.38 -11.52
N LEU A 81 18.33 -15.17 -12.48
CA LEU A 81 18.08 -16.09 -13.60
C LEU A 81 18.92 -15.80 -14.84
N LEU A 82 19.82 -14.80 -14.80
CA LEU A 82 20.62 -14.37 -15.95
C LEU A 82 19.77 -14.12 -17.21
N MET A 83 18.57 -13.57 -17.03
CA MET A 83 17.64 -13.34 -18.14
C MET A 83 18.22 -12.34 -19.14
N ALA A 84 18.05 -12.64 -20.42
CA ALA A 84 18.40 -11.74 -21.51
C ALA A 84 17.66 -10.38 -21.40
N PRO A 85 18.14 -9.32 -22.08
CA PRO A 85 17.52 -8.01 -22.06
C PRO A 85 16.02 -8.04 -22.42
N PRO A 86 15.23 -7.05 -21.97
CA PRO A 86 13.80 -7.02 -22.22
C PRO A 86 13.50 -7.14 -23.72
N ILE A 87 12.67 -8.11 -24.08
CA ILE A 87 12.05 -8.22 -25.40
C ILE A 87 11.11 -7.03 -25.56
N GLU A 88 10.88 -6.57 -26.79
CA GLU A 88 9.83 -5.58 -27.05
C GLU A 88 8.47 -6.16 -26.63
N ILE A 89 7.88 -5.57 -25.57
CA ILE A 89 6.58 -5.99 -25.03
C ILE A 89 5.60 -4.85 -25.20
N THR A 90 4.42 -5.18 -25.74
CA THR A 90 3.27 -4.29 -25.76
C THR A 90 2.29 -4.70 -24.68
N THR A 91 1.89 -3.76 -23.82
CA THR A 91 0.78 -3.93 -22.88
C THR A 91 -0.35 -2.97 -23.22
N PRO A 92 -1.61 -3.28 -22.87
CA PRO A 92 -2.71 -2.35 -23.08
C PRO A 92 -2.48 -1.05 -22.29
N PRO A 93 -3.01 0.09 -22.78
CA PRO A 93 -2.85 1.37 -22.10
C PRO A 93 -3.66 1.42 -20.80
N ILE A 94 -3.12 2.12 -19.80
CA ILE A 94 -3.84 2.46 -18.58
C ILE A 94 -4.92 3.50 -18.93
N LYS A 95 -6.19 3.16 -18.76
CA LYS A 95 -7.34 4.07 -19.01
C LYS A 95 -8.03 4.51 -17.72
N GLY A 96 -8.11 3.61 -16.74
CA GLY A 96 -8.81 3.80 -15.47
C GLY A 96 -8.68 2.54 -14.60
N LEU A 97 -9.21 2.58 -13.37
CA LEU A 97 -9.19 1.47 -12.41
C LEU A 97 -9.72 0.16 -12.99
N SER A 98 -10.81 0.22 -13.76
CA SER A 98 -11.40 -0.97 -14.38
C SER A 98 -10.44 -1.63 -15.37
N SER A 99 -9.77 -0.84 -16.22
CA SER A 99 -8.74 -1.37 -17.13
C SER A 99 -7.54 -1.96 -16.39
N VAL A 100 -7.17 -1.38 -15.24
CA VAL A 100 -6.09 -1.89 -14.39
C VAL A 100 -6.47 -3.23 -13.78
N SER A 101 -7.62 -3.33 -13.11
CA SER A 101 -8.07 -4.59 -12.50
C SER A 101 -8.22 -5.70 -13.54
N HIS A 102 -8.80 -5.40 -14.71
CA HIS A 102 -8.97 -6.39 -15.76
C HIS A 102 -7.64 -6.97 -16.23
N TYR A 103 -6.65 -6.11 -16.51
CA TYR A 103 -5.36 -6.60 -16.99
C TYR A 103 -4.52 -7.26 -15.89
N LEU A 104 -4.62 -6.82 -14.63
CA LEU A 104 -3.98 -7.51 -13.51
C LEU A 104 -4.54 -8.93 -13.34
N LYS A 105 -5.86 -9.14 -13.48
CA LYS A 105 -6.46 -10.47 -13.48
C LYS A 105 -6.00 -11.34 -14.64
N HIS A 106 -5.81 -10.75 -15.82
CA HIS A 106 -5.24 -11.46 -16.96
C HIS A 106 -3.79 -11.89 -16.69
N LEU A 107 -2.96 -11.00 -16.15
CA LEU A 107 -1.59 -11.33 -15.74
C LEU A 107 -1.55 -12.39 -14.63
N ASP A 108 -2.44 -12.33 -13.64
CA ASP A 108 -2.57 -13.36 -12.60
C ASP A 108 -2.84 -14.74 -13.21
N ASN A 109 -3.73 -14.82 -14.20
CA ASN A 109 -4.00 -16.08 -14.92
C ASN A 109 -2.76 -16.56 -15.71
N GLU A 110 -2.00 -15.66 -16.36
CA GLU A 110 -0.76 -16.05 -17.07
C GLU A 110 0.38 -16.47 -16.11
N LEU A 111 0.38 -15.94 -14.88
CA LEU A 111 1.36 -16.27 -13.84
C LEU A 111 1.06 -17.58 -13.12
N GLN A 112 -0.16 -18.10 -13.23
CA GLN A 112 -0.52 -19.42 -12.69
C GLN A 112 0.25 -20.51 -13.43
N SER A 113 1.37 -20.94 -12.83
CA SER A 113 2.10 -22.12 -13.29
C SER A 113 1.85 -23.29 -12.34
N PRO A 114 1.41 -24.45 -12.84
CA PRO A 114 1.29 -25.65 -12.03
C PRO A 114 2.65 -26.32 -11.73
N VAL A 115 3.75 -25.83 -12.29
CA VAL A 115 5.03 -26.55 -12.34
C VAL A 115 6.15 -25.85 -11.55
N THR A 116 6.03 -24.55 -11.24
CA THR A 116 7.16 -23.81 -10.66
C THR A 116 6.74 -22.76 -9.63
N ASP A 117 7.31 -22.85 -8.42
CA ASP A 117 7.22 -21.82 -7.37
C ASP A 117 7.94 -20.51 -7.75
N LEU A 118 8.72 -20.51 -8.83
CA LEU A 118 9.50 -19.37 -9.31
C LEU A 118 8.68 -18.09 -9.47
N LEU A 119 7.43 -18.23 -9.95
CA LEU A 119 6.52 -17.11 -10.19
C LEU A 119 5.57 -16.83 -9.03
N SER A 120 5.57 -17.66 -7.99
CA SER A 120 4.61 -17.58 -6.87
C SER A 120 4.61 -16.21 -6.19
N GLN A 121 5.80 -15.64 -5.96
CA GLN A 121 5.92 -14.32 -5.35
C GLN A 121 5.38 -13.21 -6.26
N ILE A 122 5.66 -13.26 -7.57
CA ILE A 122 5.16 -12.27 -8.54
C ILE A 122 3.65 -12.39 -8.66
N GLN A 123 3.12 -13.62 -8.69
CA GLN A 123 1.68 -13.87 -8.70
C GLN A 123 1.02 -13.31 -7.45
N ALA A 124 1.57 -13.58 -6.26
CA ALA A 124 1.04 -13.06 -5.01
C ALA A 124 1.02 -11.53 -4.98
N ASP A 125 2.10 -10.91 -5.47
CA ASP A 125 2.21 -9.46 -5.62
C ASP A 125 1.13 -8.90 -6.58
N VAL A 126 0.93 -9.51 -7.75
CA VAL A 126 -0.09 -9.13 -8.74
C VAL A 126 -1.51 -9.31 -8.21
N SER A 127 -1.78 -10.43 -7.54
CA SER A 127 -3.05 -10.69 -6.85
C SER A 127 -3.33 -9.66 -5.75
N SER A 128 -2.31 -9.29 -4.97
CA SER A 128 -2.42 -8.25 -3.94
C SER A 128 -2.67 -6.87 -4.54
N LEU A 129 -2.02 -6.54 -5.66
CA LEU A 129 -2.28 -5.33 -6.43
C LEU A 129 -3.73 -5.27 -6.92
N ASP A 130 -4.24 -6.34 -7.53
CA ASP A 130 -5.65 -6.38 -7.97
C ASP A 130 -6.61 -6.20 -6.79
N GLY A 131 -6.36 -6.86 -5.65
CA GLY A 131 -7.16 -6.68 -4.45
C GLY A 131 -7.22 -5.22 -3.97
N LYS A 132 -6.09 -4.50 -4.00
CA LYS A 132 -6.05 -3.07 -3.66
C LYS A 132 -6.77 -2.21 -4.69
N VAL A 133 -6.61 -2.50 -5.98
CA VAL A 133 -7.31 -1.80 -7.07
C VAL A 133 -8.81 -1.99 -6.97
N GLN A 134 -9.28 -3.21 -6.67
CA GLN A 134 -10.70 -3.48 -6.43
C GLN A 134 -11.23 -2.76 -5.19
N SER A 135 -10.46 -2.73 -4.09
CA SER A 135 -10.82 -1.98 -2.88
C SER A 135 -10.97 -0.48 -3.15
N LEU A 136 -10.05 0.10 -3.92
CA LEU A 136 -10.15 1.48 -4.37
C LEU A 136 -11.35 1.69 -5.31
N GLY A 137 -11.59 0.76 -6.23
CA GLY A 137 -12.77 0.76 -7.10
C GLY A 137 -14.08 0.79 -6.30
N SER A 138 -14.20 -0.02 -5.26
CA SER A 138 -15.35 -0.03 -4.34
C SER A 138 -15.49 1.30 -3.59
N LEU A 139 -14.38 1.87 -3.09
CA LEU A 139 -14.39 3.19 -2.44
C LEU A 139 -14.89 4.31 -3.37
N MET A 140 -14.60 4.17 -4.67
CA MET A 140 -14.96 5.10 -5.73
C MET A 140 -16.30 4.79 -6.41
N ASN A 141 -16.97 3.69 -6.04
CA ASN A 141 -18.17 3.18 -6.69
C ASN A 141 -17.98 2.89 -8.19
N CYS A 142 -16.80 2.40 -8.60
CA CYS A 142 -16.56 1.98 -9.97
C CYS A 142 -17.34 0.70 -10.31
N PRO A 143 -17.81 0.52 -11.56
CA PRO A 143 -18.43 -0.72 -11.99
C PRO A 143 -17.41 -1.85 -11.98
N SER A 144 -17.80 -3.00 -11.43
CA SER A 144 -16.98 -4.20 -11.46
C SER A 144 -16.98 -4.81 -12.86
N GLN A 145 -15.81 -5.25 -13.31
CA GLN A 145 -15.68 -6.03 -14.54
C GLN A 145 -15.62 -7.51 -14.21
N PRO A 146 -16.24 -8.37 -15.04
CA PRO A 146 -16.12 -9.81 -14.88
C PRO A 146 -14.65 -10.24 -14.95
N ARG A 147 -14.30 -11.30 -14.22
CA ARG A 147 -12.95 -11.86 -14.29
C ARG A 147 -12.72 -12.42 -15.70
N PRO A 148 -11.58 -12.10 -16.36
CA PRO A 148 -11.22 -12.74 -17.62
C PRO A 148 -11.12 -14.26 -17.44
N THR A 149 -11.68 -15.01 -18.38
CA THR A 149 -11.55 -16.47 -18.39
C THR A 149 -10.08 -16.85 -18.49
N ALA A 150 -9.62 -17.77 -17.65
CA ALA A 150 -8.29 -18.34 -17.77
C ALA A 150 -8.26 -19.28 -18.98
N GLU A 151 -7.47 -18.95 -20.00
CA GLU A 151 -7.22 -19.86 -21.11
C GLU A 151 -6.20 -20.91 -20.67
N VAL A 152 -6.59 -22.18 -20.68
CA VAL A 152 -5.68 -23.31 -20.42
C VAL A 152 -4.81 -23.49 -21.65
N THR A 153 -3.76 -22.69 -21.76
CA THR A 153 -2.81 -22.76 -22.87
C THR A 153 -1.70 -23.73 -22.50
N ARG A 154 -1.56 -24.83 -23.27
CA ARG A 154 -0.39 -25.71 -23.15
C ARG A 154 0.77 -25.07 -23.89
N PHE A 155 1.76 -24.56 -23.16
CA PHE A 155 2.94 -23.96 -23.75
C PHE A 155 3.93 -25.04 -24.19
N LEU A 156 4.28 -25.05 -25.47
CA LEU A 156 5.33 -25.91 -26.02
C LEU A 156 6.72 -25.55 -25.47
N PHE A 157 6.90 -24.30 -25.00
CA PHE A 157 8.13 -23.76 -24.45
C PHE A 157 7.83 -22.97 -23.16
N PRO A 158 7.65 -23.66 -22.01
CA PRO A 158 7.19 -23.03 -20.77
C PRO A 158 8.13 -21.92 -20.27
N ASP A 159 9.45 -22.10 -20.40
CA ASP A 159 10.43 -21.10 -19.96
C ASP A 159 10.32 -19.78 -20.72
N SER A 160 10.14 -19.86 -22.04
CA SER A 160 9.94 -18.68 -22.88
C SER A 160 8.66 -17.92 -22.53
N HIS A 161 7.60 -18.66 -22.15
CA HIS A 161 6.37 -18.07 -21.69
C HIS A 161 6.57 -17.33 -20.36
N TYR A 162 7.24 -17.95 -19.38
CA TYR A 162 7.50 -17.30 -18.09
C TYR A 162 8.29 -16.00 -18.24
N TYR A 163 9.36 -16.01 -19.04
CA TYR A 163 10.16 -14.81 -19.26
C TYR A 163 9.35 -13.69 -19.94
N ARG A 164 8.48 -14.05 -20.88
CA ARG A 164 7.58 -13.09 -21.53
C ARG A 164 6.56 -12.53 -20.54
N THR A 165 5.95 -13.37 -19.70
CA THR A 165 4.96 -12.95 -18.70
C THR A 165 5.59 -12.04 -17.66
N ILE A 166 6.79 -12.36 -17.15
CA ILE A 166 7.55 -11.47 -16.26
C ILE A 166 7.78 -10.10 -16.91
N ALA A 167 8.17 -10.08 -18.19
CA ALA A 167 8.38 -8.84 -18.92
C ALA A 167 7.10 -8.01 -19.11
N LYS A 168 5.95 -8.67 -19.36
CA LYS A 168 4.64 -8.00 -19.40
C LYS A 168 4.28 -7.37 -18.05
N VAL A 169 4.50 -8.09 -16.95
CA VAL A 169 4.22 -7.57 -15.60
C VAL A 169 5.08 -6.33 -15.33
N GLU A 170 6.39 -6.42 -15.52
CA GLU A 170 7.30 -5.29 -15.29
C GLU A 170 6.90 -4.07 -16.12
N HIS A 171 6.74 -4.25 -17.44
CA HIS A 171 6.40 -3.15 -18.35
C HIS A 171 5.04 -2.51 -17.98
N TYR A 172 4.04 -3.31 -17.62
CA TYR A 172 2.74 -2.79 -17.24
C TYR A 172 2.79 -2.00 -15.93
N LEU A 173 3.55 -2.47 -14.93
CA LEU A 173 3.69 -1.78 -13.65
C LEU A 173 4.50 -0.47 -13.79
N GLU A 174 5.49 -0.42 -14.69
CA GLU A 174 6.18 0.82 -15.05
C GLU A 174 5.20 1.83 -15.66
N ASN A 175 4.37 1.38 -16.61
CA ASN A 175 3.33 2.20 -17.21
C ASN A 175 2.29 2.66 -16.16
N LEU A 176 1.91 1.80 -15.22
CA LEU A 176 1.01 2.14 -14.13
C LEU A 176 1.58 3.25 -13.25
N HIS A 177 2.87 3.17 -12.90
CA HIS A 177 3.55 4.20 -12.11
C HIS A 177 3.50 5.57 -12.80
N LEU A 178 3.77 5.60 -14.12
CA LEU A 178 3.72 6.82 -14.94
C LEU A 178 2.29 7.37 -15.08
N ASN A 179 1.29 6.50 -15.06
CA ASN A 179 -0.13 6.85 -15.25
C ASN A 179 -0.94 6.83 -13.95
N ARG A 180 -0.30 7.01 -12.78
CA ARG A 180 -0.95 6.88 -11.46
C ARG A 180 -2.22 7.73 -11.29
N GLU A 181 -2.31 8.88 -11.95
CA GLU A 181 -3.48 9.76 -11.85
C GLU A 181 -4.74 9.10 -12.44
N LYS A 182 -4.58 8.16 -13.37
CA LYS A 182 -5.69 7.38 -13.95
C LYS A 182 -6.27 6.37 -12.96
N LEU A 183 -5.60 6.08 -11.84
CA LEU A 183 -6.18 5.31 -10.73
C LEU A 183 -7.29 6.07 -10.00
N LYS A 184 -7.48 7.36 -10.29
CA LYS A 184 -8.58 8.17 -9.76
C LYS A 184 -9.78 8.24 -10.71
N VAL A 185 -9.77 7.43 -11.77
CA VAL A 185 -10.81 7.38 -12.80
C VAL A 185 -11.28 5.94 -12.94
N CYS A 186 -12.59 5.74 -13.07
CA CYS A 186 -13.17 4.51 -13.60
C CYS A 186 -13.23 4.68 -15.13
#